data_AF-A0A3D0EWC8-F1
#
_entry.id   AF-A0A3D0EWC8-F1
#
_cell.length_a   1.000
_cell.length_b   1.000
_cell.length_c   1.000
_cell.angle_alpha   90.00
_cell.angle_beta   90.00
_cell.angle_gamma   90.00
#
_symmetry.space_group_name_H-M   'P 1'
#
loop_
_entity.id
_entity.type
_entity.pdbx_description
1 polymer ?
#
loop_
_entity_poly.entity_id
_entity_poly.type
_entity_poly.pdbx_seq_one_letter_code
_entity_poly.pdbx_strand_id
1 'polypeptide(L)'
;MSLDETTINDLGRRLYDAWDNATQITPITESAPDITIEEAYQVQLSMINRRLLQGESIVGKKIGITAKAVMNMLGVNQPDFGHLMSGMEFKESQSLPFEIFCQPKGEGEIAFLLKKDLTGPGITTDQVIAATDCVLPAFEIVDSRIENWNIKIQDTVADNASAAAFVLGSPKRSIQGIDLATCGMVLKKNGEIIGTGTGAATLDHPLNAVAWLANMLGSLGMSLKAGEVILSGSLSIMFPIQSGDTLEMEIEGIGKTTCQFN
;
A
#
# COMPACT_ATOMS: atom_id res chain seq x y z
N MET A 1 23.95 -2.49 -17.21
CA MET A 1 23.17 -2.45 -18.48
C MET A 1 21.72 -2.50 -18.07
N SER A 2 20.82 -1.79 -18.74
CA SER A 2 19.40 -1.86 -18.41
C SER A 2 18.87 -3.28 -18.62
N LEU A 3 17.96 -3.75 -17.76
CA LEU A 3 17.26 -5.00 -17.95
C LEU A 3 16.51 -4.99 -19.29
N ASP A 4 16.61 -6.09 -20.03
CA ASP A 4 15.82 -6.27 -21.23
C ASP A 4 14.35 -6.60 -20.91
N GLU A 5 13.47 -6.38 -21.89
CA GLU A 5 12.04 -6.62 -21.75
C GLU A 5 11.71 -8.09 -21.41
N THR A 6 12.53 -9.03 -21.86
CA THR A 6 12.34 -10.46 -21.56
C THR A 6 12.54 -10.74 -20.08
N THR A 7 13.58 -10.15 -19.49
CA THR A 7 13.90 -10.27 -18.06
C THR A 7 12.84 -9.60 -17.21
N ILE A 8 12.40 -8.39 -17.57
CA ILE A 8 11.32 -7.68 -16.87
C ILE A 8 10.04 -8.53 -16.85
N ASN A 9 9.67 -9.10 -17.99
CA ASN A 9 8.47 -9.94 -18.12
C ASN A 9 8.56 -11.27 -17.38
N ASP A 10 9.76 -11.86 -17.29
CA ASP A 10 9.99 -13.07 -16.49
C ASP A 10 9.90 -12.78 -14.98
N LEU A 11 10.55 -11.71 -14.50
CA LEU A 11 10.46 -11.31 -13.09
C LEU A 11 9.01 -10.97 -12.70
N GLY A 12 8.30 -10.22 -13.54
CA GLY A 12 6.88 -9.90 -13.31
C GLY A 12 5.99 -11.15 -13.31
N ARG A 13 6.30 -12.15 -14.15
CA ARG A 13 5.63 -13.46 -14.12
C ARG A 13 5.89 -14.19 -12.81
N ARG A 14 7.15 -14.28 -12.38
CA ARG A 14 7.54 -14.98 -11.16
C ARG A 14 6.85 -14.39 -9.93
N LEU A 15 6.77 -13.07 -9.83
CA LEU A 15 6.07 -12.38 -8.74
C LEU A 15 4.54 -12.56 -8.81
N TYR A 16 3.96 -12.53 -10.01
CA TYR A 16 2.54 -12.87 -10.22
C TYR A 16 2.25 -14.31 -9.78
N ASP A 17 3.04 -15.28 -10.25
CA ASP A 17 2.88 -16.70 -9.92
C ASP A 17 3.04 -16.91 -8.40
N ALA A 18 4.00 -16.23 -7.77
CA ALA A 18 4.21 -16.27 -6.33
C ALA A 18 2.99 -15.73 -5.55
N TRP A 19 2.43 -14.61 -5.99
CA TRP A 19 1.21 -14.02 -5.41
C TRP A 19 0.00 -14.94 -5.57
N ASP A 20 -0.24 -15.47 -6.77
CA ASP A 20 -1.41 -16.32 -7.09
C ASP A 20 -1.38 -17.65 -6.32
N ASN A 21 -0.18 -18.18 -6.06
CA ASN A 21 -0.01 -19.47 -5.37
C ASN A 21 0.28 -19.34 -3.86
N ALA A 22 0.29 -18.11 -3.30
CA ALA A 22 0.70 -17.85 -1.92
C ALA A 22 2.07 -18.49 -1.57
N THR A 23 3.06 -18.29 -2.44
CA THR A 23 4.43 -18.80 -2.28
C THR A 23 5.47 -17.69 -2.29
N GLN A 24 6.67 -18.00 -1.79
CA GLN A 24 7.80 -17.08 -1.74
C GLN A 24 8.82 -17.43 -2.84
N ILE A 25 9.54 -16.43 -3.30
CA ILE A 25 10.70 -16.54 -4.19
C ILE A 25 11.92 -15.89 -3.54
N THR A 26 13.10 -16.37 -3.92
CA THR A 26 14.37 -15.72 -3.58
C THR A 26 14.35 -14.24 -4.06
N PRO A 27 14.94 -13.31 -3.30
CA PRO A 27 14.98 -11.89 -3.68
C PRO A 27 15.39 -11.68 -5.13
N ILE A 28 14.64 -10.84 -5.85
CA ILE A 28 14.94 -10.59 -7.27
C ILE A 28 16.30 -9.91 -7.42
N THR A 29 16.73 -9.14 -6.41
CA THR A 29 18.03 -8.49 -6.35
C THR A 29 19.20 -9.47 -6.17
N GLU A 30 18.96 -10.75 -5.86
CA GLU A 30 20.01 -11.78 -5.95
C GLU A 30 20.26 -12.22 -7.39
N SER A 31 19.18 -12.35 -8.18
CA SER A 31 19.28 -12.70 -9.61
C SER A 31 19.60 -11.52 -10.53
N ALA A 32 19.26 -10.30 -10.11
CA ALA A 32 19.47 -9.04 -10.82
C ALA A 32 20.05 -7.99 -9.86
N PRO A 33 21.34 -8.09 -9.46
CA PRO A 33 21.91 -7.24 -8.41
C PRO A 33 22.01 -5.76 -8.77
N ASP A 34 22.05 -5.43 -10.06
CA ASP A 34 22.16 -4.05 -10.57
C ASP A 34 20.80 -3.44 -10.97
N ILE A 35 19.68 -4.09 -10.61
CA ILE A 35 18.34 -3.58 -10.92
C ILE A 35 18.13 -2.19 -10.30
N THR A 36 17.67 -1.26 -11.13
CA THR A 36 17.31 0.10 -10.72
C THR A 36 15.88 0.15 -10.16
N ILE A 37 15.54 1.24 -9.45
CA ILE A 37 14.16 1.43 -8.95
C ILE A 37 13.19 1.58 -10.13
N GLU A 38 13.61 2.28 -11.19
CA GLU A 38 12.83 2.46 -12.41
C GLU A 38 12.50 1.12 -13.09
N GLU A 39 13.47 0.21 -13.16
CA GLU A 39 13.25 -1.13 -13.68
C GLU A 39 12.39 -1.99 -12.75
N ALA A 40 12.52 -1.83 -11.43
CA ALA A 40 11.62 -2.48 -10.48
C ALA A 40 10.16 -2.05 -10.69
N TYR A 41 9.91 -0.77 -10.99
CA TYR A 41 8.57 -0.31 -11.39
C TYR A 41 8.10 -0.92 -12.72
N GLN A 42 8.99 -1.19 -13.68
CA GLN A 42 8.60 -1.92 -14.90
C GLN A 42 8.23 -3.38 -14.59
N VAL A 43 8.94 -4.04 -13.67
CA VAL A 43 8.61 -5.38 -13.18
C VAL A 43 7.25 -5.37 -12.48
N GLN A 44 6.99 -4.38 -11.62
CA GLN A 44 5.69 -4.16 -10.98
C GLN A 44 4.57 -4.05 -12.02
N LEU A 45 4.74 -3.19 -13.03
CA LEU A 45 3.75 -3.01 -14.09
C LEU A 45 3.52 -4.29 -14.91
N SER A 46 4.55 -5.10 -15.13
CA SER A 46 4.41 -6.41 -15.77
C SER A 46 3.55 -7.38 -14.93
N MET A 47 3.76 -7.42 -13.61
CA MET A 47 2.91 -8.18 -12.67
C MET A 47 1.46 -7.66 -12.68
N ILE A 48 1.26 -6.34 -12.63
CA ILE A 48 -0.08 -5.73 -12.65
C ILE A 48 -0.81 -6.00 -13.97
N ASN A 49 -0.12 -5.91 -15.11
CA ASN A 49 -0.71 -6.20 -16.40
C ASN A 49 -1.25 -7.64 -16.49
N ARG A 50 -0.60 -8.61 -15.83
CA ARG A 50 -1.11 -9.99 -15.75
C ARG A 50 -2.44 -10.06 -15.02
N ARG A 51 -2.59 -9.35 -13.89
CA ARG A 51 -3.85 -9.25 -13.15
C ARG A 51 -4.95 -8.57 -13.97
N LEU A 52 -4.61 -7.50 -14.70
CA LEU A 52 -5.54 -6.84 -15.62
C LEU A 52 -6.02 -7.80 -16.73
N LEU A 53 -5.13 -8.63 -17.29
CA LEU A 53 -5.49 -9.64 -18.29
C LEU A 53 -6.40 -10.75 -17.73
N GLN A 54 -6.41 -10.97 -16.41
CA GLN A 54 -7.38 -11.86 -15.74
C GLN A 54 -8.73 -11.18 -15.45
N GLY A 55 -8.90 -9.91 -15.85
CA GLY A 55 -10.15 -9.17 -15.70
C GLY A 55 -10.27 -8.35 -14.41
N GLU A 56 -9.19 -8.23 -13.63
CA GLU A 56 -9.15 -7.26 -12.53
C GLU A 56 -9.05 -5.82 -13.05
N SER A 57 -9.41 -4.87 -12.20
CA SER A 57 -9.20 -3.43 -12.44
C SER A 57 -8.36 -2.81 -11.34
N ILE A 58 -7.66 -1.71 -11.65
CA ILE A 58 -7.02 -0.88 -10.63
C ILE A 58 -8.12 -0.06 -9.95
N VAL A 59 -8.21 -0.16 -8.63
CA VAL A 59 -9.16 0.58 -7.78
C VAL A 59 -8.48 1.61 -6.89
N GLY A 60 -7.15 1.66 -6.90
CA GLY A 60 -6.41 2.54 -6.03
C GLY A 60 -4.90 2.41 -6.12
N LYS A 61 -4.21 3.11 -5.21
CA LYS A 61 -2.77 3.00 -4.98
C LYS A 61 -2.47 3.09 -3.48
N LYS A 62 -1.32 2.57 -3.09
CA LYS A 62 -0.78 2.65 -1.73
C LYS A 62 0.60 3.30 -1.75
N ILE A 63 0.97 3.98 -0.67
CA ILE A 63 2.31 4.51 -0.45
C ILE A 63 2.95 3.71 0.70
N GLY A 64 4.06 3.02 0.43
CA GLY A 64 4.85 2.36 1.47
C GLY A 64 6.10 3.15 1.82
N ILE A 65 6.82 2.69 2.84
CA ILE A 65 8.12 3.26 3.27
C ILE A 65 8.02 4.78 3.56
N THR A 66 6.95 5.20 4.22
CA THR A 66 6.70 6.61 4.58
C THR A 66 7.49 7.08 5.81
N ALA A 67 8.00 6.15 6.62
CA ALA A 67 8.76 6.44 7.81
C ALA A 67 10.26 6.61 7.51
N LYS A 68 10.86 7.72 7.98
CA LYS A 68 12.30 8.02 7.83
C LYS A 68 13.21 6.90 8.35
N ALA A 69 12.81 6.22 9.43
CA ALA A 69 13.56 5.09 9.98
C ALA A 69 13.62 3.89 8.99
N VAL A 70 12.52 3.59 8.31
CA VAL A 70 12.45 2.52 7.30
C VAL A 70 13.22 2.91 6.05
N MET A 71 13.10 4.17 5.60
CA MET A 71 13.91 4.71 4.49
C MET A 71 15.41 4.56 4.78
N ASN A 72 15.86 4.96 5.97
CA ASN A 72 17.27 4.82 6.38
C ASN A 72 17.72 3.35 6.44
N MET A 73 16.86 2.45 6.94
CA MET A 73 17.14 1.01 7.00
C MET A 73 17.34 0.41 5.61
N LEU A 74 16.54 0.85 4.63
CA LEU A 74 16.62 0.41 3.24
C LEU A 74 17.61 1.21 2.40
N GLY A 75 18.26 2.22 2.97
CA GLY A 75 19.23 3.07 2.28
C GLY A 75 18.63 3.97 1.19
N VAL A 76 17.34 4.31 1.30
CA VAL A 76 16.61 5.17 0.36
C VAL A 76 16.23 6.49 0.98
N ASN A 77 15.90 7.47 0.15
CA ASN A 77 15.47 8.81 0.55
C ASN A 77 14.06 9.17 0.05
N GLN A 78 13.31 8.17 -0.43
CA GLN A 78 11.96 8.34 -0.94
C GLN A 78 11.08 7.13 -0.57
N PRO A 79 9.75 7.33 -0.49
CA PRO A 79 8.77 6.24 -0.41
C PRO A 79 8.76 5.37 -1.67
N ASP A 80 7.98 4.29 -1.62
CA ASP A 80 7.55 3.53 -2.79
C ASP A 80 6.03 3.67 -3.03
N PHE A 81 5.53 3.01 -4.07
CA PHE A 81 4.09 2.88 -4.27
C PHE A 81 3.73 1.55 -4.90
N GLY A 82 2.49 1.13 -4.68
CA GLY A 82 1.89 -0.05 -5.31
C GLY A 82 0.49 0.25 -5.83
N HIS A 83 -0.01 -0.65 -6.67
CA HIS A 83 -1.36 -0.63 -7.23
C HIS A 83 -2.30 -1.47 -6.37
N LEU A 84 -3.45 -0.90 -6.04
CA LEU A 84 -4.55 -1.63 -5.41
C LEU A 84 -5.49 -2.13 -6.50
N MET A 85 -5.70 -3.44 -6.53
CA MET A 85 -6.51 -4.11 -7.55
C MET A 85 -7.87 -4.50 -6.96
N SER A 86 -8.88 -4.65 -7.81
CA SER A 86 -10.25 -4.96 -7.41
C SER A 86 -10.36 -6.23 -6.56
N GLY A 87 -9.52 -7.24 -6.79
CA GLY A 87 -9.49 -8.48 -5.99
C GLY A 87 -8.83 -8.34 -4.62
N MET A 88 -8.25 -7.18 -4.30
CA MET A 88 -7.60 -6.90 -3.01
C MET A 88 -8.55 -6.27 -1.99
N GLU A 89 -9.72 -5.78 -2.42
CA GLU A 89 -10.69 -5.12 -1.53
C GLU A 89 -11.55 -6.15 -0.80
N PHE A 90 -11.48 -6.13 0.53
CA PHE A 90 -12.37 -6.90 1.40
C PHE A 90 -13.24 -5.94 2.22
N LYS A 91 -14.49 -6.36 2.46
CA LYS A 91 -15.44 -5.63 3.32
C LYS A 91 -15.30 -6.08 4.77
N GLU A 92 -15.65 -5.22 5.73
CA GLU A 92 -15.66 -5.56 7.17
C GLU A 92 -16.51 -6.81 7.50
N SER A 93 -17.50 -7.13 6.65
CA SER A 93 -18.36 -8.31 6.79
C SER A 93 -17.77 -9.60 6.23
N GLN A 94 -16.58 -9.55 5.62
CA GLN A 94 -15.92 -10.69 5.00
C GLN A 94 -14.71 -11.09 5.85
N SER A 95 -14.54 -12.39 6.06
CA SER A 95 -13.28 -12.92 6.57
C SER A 95 -12.27 -13.02 5.43
N LEU A 96 -11.01 -12.68 5.71
CA LEU A 96 -9.89 -12.81 4.80
C LEU A 96 -9.32 -14.23 4.94
N PRO A 97 -9.39 -15.06 3.89
CA PRO A 97 -8.85 -16.42 3.94
C PRO A 97 -7.34 -16.36 4.12
N PHE A 98 -6.80 -16.88 5.22
CA PHE A 98 -5.38 -16.76 5.54
C PHE A 98 -4.50 -17.49 4.53
N GLU A 99 -5.02 -18.54 3.88
CA GLU A 99 -4.31 -19.36 2.91
C GLU A 99 -3.93 -18.63 1.60
N ILE A 100 -4.48 -17.44 1.34
CA ILE A 100 -4.10 -16.65 0.16
C ILE A 100 -2.83 -15.82 0.39
N PHE A 101 -2.30 -15.82 1.62
CA PHE A 101 -1.12 -15.03 1.99
C PHE A 101 0.10 -15.92 2.30
N CYS A 102 1.30 -15.38 2.09
CA CYS A 102 2.57 -16.05 2.33
C CYS A 102 3.09 -15.78 3.76
N GLN A 103 3.19 -14.50 4.11
CA GLN A 103 3.78 -13.98 5.34
C GLN A 103 3.16 -12.60 5.68
N PRO A 104 1.83 -12.54 5.88
CA PRO A 104 1.09 -11.28 5.96
C PRO A 104 1.42 -10.48 7.23
N LYS A 105 1.45 -9.16 7.07
CA LYS A 105 1.50 -8.18 8.17
C LYS A 105 0.41 -7.14 7.98
N GLY A 106 -0.11 -6.63 9.09
CA GLY A 106 -1.17 -5.61 9.12
C GLY A 106 -0.61 -4.22 9.37
N GLU A 107 -1.20 -3.25 8.69
CA GLU A 107 -0.92 -1.82 8.81
C GLU A 107 -2.22 -1.04 9.00
N GLY A 108 -2.17 -0.02 9.87
CA GLY A 108 -3.29 0.88 10.12
C GLY A 108 -3.09 2.20 9.39
N GLU A 109 -4.05 2.58 8.54
CA GLU A 109 -3.90 3.61 7.53
C GLU A 109 -5.08 4.60 7.50
N ILE A 110 -4.85 5.76 6.90
CA ILE A 110 -5.91 6.66 6.45
C ILE A 110 -6.06 6.50 4.93
N ALA A 111 -7.25 6.09 4.49
CA ALA A 111 -7.61 6.02 3.09
C ALA A 111 -8.23 7.34 2.61
N PHE A 112 -7.83 7.79 1.43
CA PHE A 112 -8.41 8.93 0.73
C PHE A 112 -9.19 8.43 -0.48
N LEU A 113 -10.50 8.64 -0.51
CA LEU A 113 -11.31 8.40 -1.70
C LEU A 113 -11.30 9.67 -2.56
N LEU A 114 -10.88 9.56 -3.83
CA LEU A 114 -10.81 10.71 -4.72
C LEU A 114 -12.13 10.95 -5.47
N LYS A 115 -12.50 12.23 -5.64
CA LYS A 115 -13.58 12.69 -6.53
C LYS A 115 -13.07 13.39 -7.80
N LYS A 116 -11.77 13.66 -7.89
CA LYS A 116 -11.12 14.29 -9.04
C LYS A 116 -9.78 13.64 -9.30
N ASP A 117 -9.40 13.59 -10.58
CA ASP A 117 -8.06 13.19 -10.99
C ASP A 117 -7.00 14.13 -10.40
N LEU A 118 -5.84 13.57 -10.04
CA LEU A 118 -4.63 14.32 -9.69
C LEU A 118 -3.51 13.86 -10.62
N THR A 119 -2.98 14.80 -11.41
CA THR A 119 -1.91 14.55 -12.38
C THR A 119 -0.75 15.47 -12.07
N GLY A 120 0.38 14.90 -11.67
CA GLY A 120 1.62 15.65 -11.48
C GLY A 120 2.29 16.09 -12.78
N PRO A 121 3.41 16.83 -12.69
CA PRO A 121 4.04 17.29 -11.46
C PRO A 121 3.39 18.56 -10.87
N GLY A 122 3.79 18.94 -9.65
CA GLY A 122 3.36 20.17 -8.98
C GLY A 122 2.06 20.05 -8.16
N ILE A 123 1.56 18.85 -7.90
CA ILE A 123 0.43 18.62 -7.00
C ILE A 123 0.81 19.02 -5.58
N THR A 124 -0.02 19.90 -5.01
CA THR A 124 0.09 20.43 -3.64
C THR A 124 -0.92 19.73 -2.71
N THR A 125 -0.72 19.86 -1.40
CA THR A 125 -1.66 19.34 -0.39
C THR A 125 -3.05 19.97 -0.48
N ASP A 126 -3.15 21.25 -0.85
CA ASP A 126 -4.44 21.93 -1.10
C ASP A 126 -5.20 21.31 -2.28
N GLN A 127 -4.48 20.93 -3.34
CA GLN A 127 -5.08 20.22 -4.48
C GLN A 127 -5.53 18.82 -4.10
N VAL A 128 -4.78 18.12 -3.24
CA VAL A 128 -5.22 16.83 -2.67
C VAL A 128 -6.53 17.02 -1.91
N ILE A 129 -6.61 17.97 -0.98
CA ILE A 129 -7.84 18.27 -0.21
C ILE A 129 -9.02 18.54 -1.16
N ALA A 130 -8.81 19.35 -2.21
CA ALA A 130 -9.85 19.68 -3.17
C ALA A 130 -10.32 18.49 -4.02
N ALA A 131 -9.42 17.52 -4.25
CA ALA A 131 -9.68 16.30 -5.02
C ALA A 131 -10.22 15.14 -4.16
N THR A 132 -10.08 15.19 -2.83
CA THR A 132 -10.61 14.17 -1.91
C THR A 132 -12.12 14.32 -1.72
N ASP A 133 -12.85 13.23 -1.91
CA ASP A 133 -14.27 13.11 -1.59
C ASP A 133 -14.47 12.93 -0.09
N CYS A 134 -13.83 11.89 0.46
CA CYS A 134 -13.86 11.56 1.87
C CYS A 134 -12.59 10.81 2.30
N VAL A 135 -12.39 10.75 3.60
CA VAL A 135 -11.38 9.93 4.26
C VAL A 135 -12.04 8.82 5.07
N LEU A 136 -11.36 7.69 5.17
CA LEU A 136 -11.80 6.51 5.93
C LEU A 136 -10.62 5.91 6.70
N PRO A 137 -10.87 5.25 7.84
CA PRO A 137 -9.88 4.33 8.40
C PRO A 137 -9.74 3.12 7.46
N ALA A 138 -8.52 2.62 7.29
CA ALA A 138 -8.26 1.43 6.48
C ALA A 138 -7.22 0.51 7.13
N PHE A 139 -7.46 -0.79 7.03
CA PHE A 139 -6.38 -1.76 7.18
C PHE A 139 -5.75 -2.01 5.82
N GLU A 140 -4.43 -1.91 5.73
CA GLU A 140 -3.65 -2.52 4.67
C GLU A 140 -3.07 -3.84 5.17
N ILE A 141 -3.21 -4.90 4.38
CA ILE A 141 -2.53 -6.16 4.57
C ILE A 141 -1.41 -6.22 3.55
N VAL A 142 -0.19 -6.09 4.05
CA VAL A 142 1.01 -6.27 3.24
C VAL A 142 1.47 -7.72 3.33
N ASP A 143 1.89 -8.27 2.20
CA ASP A 143 2.41 -9.62 2.10
C ASP A 143 3.58 -9.61 1.13
N SER A 144 4.72 -10.15 1.54
CA SER A 144 5.91 -10.17 0.71
C SER A 144 6.04 -11.52 0.04
N ARG A 145 6.12 -11.54 -1.29
CA ARG A 145 6.47 -12.74 -2.08
C ARG A 145 7.97 -13.02 -2.04
N ILE A 146 8.76 -12.17 -1.38
CA ILE A 146 10.19 -12.35 -1.21
C ILE A 146 10.49 -13.07 0.10
N GLU A 147 11.32 -14.12 0.03
CA GLU A 147 11.65 -14.98 1.17
C GLU A 147 12.07 -14.19 2.42
N ASN A 148 11.46 -14.54 3.56
CA ASN A 148 11.80 -14.02 4.89
C ASN A 148 11.75 -12.49 5.05
N TRP A 149 11.01 -11.78 4.20
CA TRP A 149 11.07 -10.31 4.13
C TRP A 149 12.50 -9.77 3.93
N ASN A 150 13.39 -10.56 3.30
CA ASN A 150 14.76 -10.15 2.98
C ASN A 150 14.76 -9.25 1.75
N ILE A 151 14.26 -8.02 1.92
CA ILE A 151 13.99 -7.08 0.83
C ILE A 151 14.99 -5.93 0.81
N LYS A 152 15.39 -5.53 -0.41
CA LYS A 152 15.81 -4.16 -0.72
C LYS A 152 14.63 -3.39 -1.32
N ILE A 153 14.81 -2.08 -1.54
CA ILE A 153 13.77 -1.25 -2.15
C ILE A 153 13.28 -1.80 -3.49
N GLN A 154 14.17 -2.32 -4.33
CA GLN A 154 13.80 -2.85 -5.64
C GLN A 154 12.96 -4.12 -5.52
N ASP A 155 13.25 -4.97 -4.53
CA ASP A 155 12.48 -6.18 -4.28
C ASP A 155 11.03 -5.83 -3.91
N THR A 156 10.83 -4.90 -2.99
CA THR A 156 9.47 -4.50 -2.58
C THR A 156 8.75 -3.70 -3.67
N VAL A 157 9.41 -2.76 -4.36
CA VAL A 157 8.83 -2.03 -5.50
C VAL A 157 8.33 -2.99 -6.57
N ALA A 158 9.19 -3.92 -7.02
CA ALA A 158 8.83 -4.91 -8.03
C ALA A 158 7.67 -5.80 -7.55
N ASP A 159 7.68 -6.18 -6.28
CA ASP A 159 6.63 -6.95 -5.62
C ASP A 159 5.38 -6.10 -5.27
N ASN A 160 5.02 -5.14 -6.11
CA ASN A 160 3.87 -4.25 -5.93
C ASN A 160 3.83 -3.53 -4.58
N ALA A 161 5.00 -3.11 -4.08
CA ALA A 161 5.20 -2.55 -2.74
C ALA A 161 4.60 -3.44 -1.64
N SER A 162 4.65 -4.77 -1.83
CA SER A 162 4.09 -5.78 -0.93
C SER A 162 2.58 -5.67 -0.70
N ALA A 163 1.83 -4.94 -1.53
CA ALA A 163 0.37 -4.85 -1.39
C ALA A 163 -0.27 -6.25 -1.59
N ALA A 164 -1.24 -6.61 -0.73
CA ALA A 164 -1.94 -7.89 -0.82
C ALA A 164 -3.46 -7.78 -0.67
N ALA A 165 -3.94 -7.11 0.39
CA ALA A 165 -5.35 -6.85 0.61
C ALA A 165 -5.57 -5.53 1.36
N PHE A 166 -6.78 -4.99 1.32
CA PHE A 166 -7.16 -3.86 2.15
C PHE A 166 -8.63 -3.93 2.56
N VAL A 167 -8.94 -3.31 3.70
CA VAL A 167 -10.30 -3.20 4.24
C VAL A 167 -10.56 -1.75 4.58
N LEU A 168 -11.63 -1.19 4.02
CA LEU A 168 -12.10 0.15 4.34
C LEU A 168 -13.13 0.08 5.46
N GLY A 169 -12.98 0.95 6.46
CA GLY A 169 -13.95 1.09 7.54
C GLY A 169 -14.99 2.17 7.30
N SER A 170 -15.52 2.68 8.40
CA SER A 170 -16.65 3.59 8.41
C SER A 170 -16.60 4.59 9.56
N PRO A 171 -17.33 5.72 9.44
CA PRO A 171 -18.04 6.19 8.25
C PRO A 171 -17.11 6.88 7.24
N LYS A 172 -17.61 7.12 6.02
CA LYS A 172 -17.00 8.10 5.11
C LYS A 172 -17.05 9.48 5.76
N ARG A 173 -15.89 10.10 5.99
CA ARG A 173 -15.80 11.44 6.60
C ARG A 173 -15.32 12.48 5.60
N SER A 174 -15.90 13.67 5.68
CA SER A 174 -15.30 14.84 5.05
C SER A 174 -13.93 15.08 5.68
N ILE A 175 -12.95 15.43 4.84
CA ILE A 175 -11.62 15.83 5.28
C ILE A 175 -11.62 17.20 5.99
N GLN A 176 -12.65 18.01 5.78
CA GLN A 176 -12.74 19.34 6.36
C GLN A 176 -12.98 19.26 7.87
N GLY A 177 -12.17 19.98 8.65
CA GLY A 177 -12.31 20.06 10.11
C GLY A 177 -11.66 18.92 10.89
N ILE A 178 -10.95 18.01 10.21
CA ILE A 178 -10.14 16.96 10.85
C ILE A 178 -8.66 17.37 10.76
N ASP A 179 -7.96 17.36 11.90
CA ASP A 179 -6.50 17.45 11.90
C ASP A 179 -5.92 16.07 11.59
N LEU A 180 -5.63 15.82 10.31
CA LEU A 180 -5.07 14.55 9.85
C LEU A 180 -3.63 14.33 10.30
N ALA A 181 -2.90 15.36 10.76
CA ALA A 181 -1.55 15.17 11.24
C ALA A 181 -1.57 14.64 12.68
N THR A 182 -2.47 15.17 13.52
CA THR A 182 -2.49 14.82 14.95
C THR A 182 -3.51 13.77 15.33
N CYS A 183 -4.38 13.32 14.42
CA CYS A 183 -5.38 12.29 14.73
C CYS A 183 -4.71 11.03 15.29
N GLY A 184 -5.14 10.62 16.49
CA GLY A 184 -4.62 9.43 17.15
C GLY A 184 -5.24 8.15 16.60
N MET A 185 -4.42 7.11 16.44
CA MET A 185 -4.86 5.77 16.06
C MET A 185 -4.62 4.80 17.22
N VAL A 186 -5.59 3.93 17.48
CA VAL A 186 -5.45 2.76 18.36
C VAL A 186 -5.68 1.49 17.55
N LEU A 187 -4.72 0.58 17.59
CA LEU A 187 -4.79 -0.74 16.96
C LEU A 187 -4.92 -1.83 17.99
N LYS A 188 -5.87 -2.74 17.75
CA LYS A 188 -6.08 -3.93 18.55
C LYS A 188 -6.00 -5.19 17.70
N LYS A 189 -5.50 -6.23 18.33
CA LYS A 189 -5.47 -7.59 17.81
C LYS A 189 -6.05 -8.50 18.89
N ASN A 190 -7.13 -9.21 18.55
CA ASN A 190 -7.84 -10.12 19.47
C ASN A 190 -8.25 -9.43 20.77
N GLY A 191 -8.72 -8.17 20.68
CA GLY A 191 -9.14 -7.35 21.82
C GLY A 191 -8.01 -6.63 22.58
N GLU A 192 -6.74 -7.01 22.35
CA GLU A 192 -5.58 -6.41 23.02
C GLU A 192 -4.99 -5.25 22.21
N ILE A 193 -4.63 -4.15 22.86
CA ILE A 193 -3.96 -3.03 22.19
C ILE A 193 -2.53 -3.45 21.85
N ILE A 194 -2.21 -3.44 20.56
CA ILE A 194 -0.89 -3.81 20.05
C ILE A 194 -0.10 -2.63 19.50
N GLY A 195 -0.76 -1.50 19.26
CA GLY A 195 -0.12 -0.33 18.69
C GLY A 195 -0.95 0.92 18.86
N THR A 196 -0.25 2.05 18.89
CA THR A 196 -0.84 3.37 18.72
C THR A 196 -0.02 4.14 17.70
N GLY A 197 -0.64 5.13 17.07
CA GLY A 197 -0.01 5.91 16.01
C GLY A 197 -0.67 7.27 15.86
N THR A 198 -0.13 8.06 14.94
CA THR A 198 -0.73 9.35 14.57
C THR A 198 -0.48 9.59 13.09
N GLY A 199 -1.33 10.38 12.44
CA GLY A 199 -1.22 10.65 11.01
C GLY A 199 0.15 11.23 10.61
N ALA A 200 0.78 12.03 11.47
CA ALA A 200 2.11 12.60 11.22
C ALA A 200 3.23 11.55 11.10
N ALA A 201 2.99 10.29 11.47
CA ALA A 201 3.93 9.20 11.21
C ALA A 201 4.16 8.99 9.69
N THR A 202 3.18 9.38 8.88
CA THR A 202 3.15 9.20 7.44
C THR A 202 3.66 10.46 6.74
N LEU A 203 4.96 10.50 6.40
CA LEU A 203 5.61 11.64 5.72
C LEU A 203 5.35 13.01 6.37
N ASP A 204 5.42 13.04 7.70
CA ASP A 204 5.13 14.21 8.56
C ASP A 204 3.65 14.70 8.47
N HIS A 205 2.87 14.32 7.44
CA HIS A 205 1.44 14.54 7.27
C HIS A 205 0.87 13.64 6.14
N PRO A 206 -0.29 12.97 6.30
CA PRO A 206 -0.85 12.07 5.27
C PRO A 206 -1.10 12.72 3.89
N LEU A 207 -1.44 14.01 3.85
CA LEU A 207 -1.59 14.77 2.61
C LEU A 207 -0.28 14.89 1.82
N ASN A 208 0.87 14.95 2.51
CA ASN A 208 2.17 14.97 1.85
C ASN A 208 2.42 13.67 1.08
N ALA A 209 1.99 12.53 1.64
CA ALA A 209 2.13 11.24 0.98
C ALA A 209 1.29 11.15 -0.30
N VAL A 210 0.04 11.60 -0.26
CA VAL A 210 -0.83 11.62 -1.45
C VAL A 210 -0.31 12.59 -2.51
N ALA A 211 0.18 13.78 -2.10
CA ALA A 211 0.78 14.74 -3.02
C ALA A 211 2.08 14.21 -3.63
N TRP A 212 2.94 13.56 -2.83
CA TRP A 212 4.14 12.88 -3.31
C TRP A 212 3.79 11.83 -4.37
N LEU A 213 2.80 10.98 -4.09
CA LEU A 213 2.39 9.92 -5.02
C LEU A 213 1.88 10.51 -6.34
N ALA A 214 1.02 11.52 -6.30
CA ALA A 214 0.49 12.15 -7.52
C ALA A 214 1.62 12.75 -8.39
N ASN A 215 2.65 13.31 -7.76
CA ASN A 215 3.83 13.85 -8.44
C ASN A 215 4.74 12.74 -9.00
N MET A 216 4.98 11.68 -8.22
CA MET A 216 5.75 10.52 -8.64
C MET A 216 5.10 9.86 -9.87
N LEU A 217 3.79 9.60 -9.82
CA LEU A 217 3.04 9.03 -10.95
C LEU A 217 3.08 9.96 -12.17
N GLY A 218 2.97 11.28 -11.98
CA GLY A 218 3.08 12.25 -13.07
C GLY A 218 4.42 12.16 -13.81
N SER A 219 5.53 11.91 -13.09
CA SER A 219 6.85 11.69 -13.70
C SER A 219 6.94 10.40 -14.53
N LEU A 220 6.05 9.44 -14.26
CA LEU A 220 5.91 8.17 -14.99
C LEU A 220 4.81 8.22 -16.07
N GLY A 221 4.22 9.39 -16.34
CA GLY A 221 3.12 9.54 -17.28
C GLY A 221 1.78 8.95 -16.80
N MET A 222 1.66 8.66 -15.50
CA MET A 222 0.46 8.14 -14.85
C MET A 222 -0.24 9.24 -14.02
N SER A 223 -1.45 8.94 -13.55
CA SER A 223 -2.18 9.84 -12.66
C SER A 223 -2.98 9.08 -11.60
N LEU A 224 -3.42 9.80 -10.57
CA LEU A 224 -4.50 9.34 -9.69
C LEU A 224 -5.84 9.67 -10.36
N LYS A 225 -6.81 8.77 -10.27
CA LYS A 225 -8.11 8.90 -10.93
C LYS A 225 -9.23 9.14 -9.93
N ALA A 226 -10.24 9.91 -10.35
CA ALA A 226 -11.49 10.02 -9.60
C ALA A 226 -12.08 8.62 -9.38
N GLY A 227 -12.56 8.36 -8.17
CA GLY A 227 -13.06 7.06 -7.72
C GLY A 227 -12.00 6.15 -7.11
N GLU A 228 -10.70 6.44 -7.27
CA GLU A 228 -9.64 5.63 -6.67
C GLU A 228 -9.50 5.86 -5.17
N VAL A 229 -9.10 4.80 -4.48
CA VAL A 229 -8.70 4.79 -3.07
C VAL A 229 -7.18 4.96 -2.97
N ILE A 230 -6.72 5.90 -2.15
CA ILE A 230 -5.30 6.10 -1.86
C ILE A 230 -5.02 5.77 -0.39
N LEU A 231 -4.24 4.73 -0.15
CA LEU A 231 -3.74 4.37 1.19
C LEU A 231 -2.48 5.19 1.47
N SER A 232 -2.54 6.09 2.46
CA SER A 232 -1.54 7.14 2.63
C SER A 232 -0.19 6.65 3.15
N GLY A 233 -0.12 5.45 3.70
CA GLY A 233 1.01 4.88 4.43
C GLY A 233 0.71 4.74 5.92
N SER A 234 1.27 3.68 6.52
CA SER A 234 0.97 3.24 7.89
C SER A 234 1.25 4.28 8.97
N LEU A 235 0.31 4.40 9.91
CA LEU A 235 0.40 5.31 11.06
C LEU A 235 1.18 4.70 12.24
N SER A 236 1.52 3.40 12.16
CA SER A 236 2.30 2.69 13.19
C SER A 236 3.15 1.59 12.58
N ILE A 237 3.90 0.88 13.43
CA ILE A 237 4.69 -0.28 13.00
C ILE A 237 3.73 -1.41 12.58
N MET A 238 4.03 -2.05 11.44
CA MET A 238 3.33 -3.23 10.97
C MET A 238 3.51 -4.43 11.92
N PHE A 239 2.51 -5.30 12.00
CA PHE A 239 2.53 -6.45 12.91
C PHE A 239 2.15 -7.75 12.18
N PRO A 240 2.69 -8.92 12.61
CA PRO A 240 2.37 -10.18 11.96
C PRO A 240 0.91 -10.59 12.18
N ILE A 241 0.31 -11.16 11.15
CA ILE A 241 -1.04 -11.72 11.16
C ILE A 241 -0.96 -13.25 11.17
N GLN A 242 -1.90 -13.88 11.86
CA GLN A 242 -2.10 -15.32 11.96
C GLN A 242 -3.55 -15.66 11.62
N SER A 243 -3.79 -16.89 11.13
CA SER A 243 -5.16 -17.40 10.97
C SER A 243 -5.91 -17.35 12.31
N GLY A 244 -7.17 -16.93 12.25
CA GLY A 244 -8.04 -16.72 13.42
C GLY A 244 -7.96 -15.34 14.04
N ASP A 245 -7.00 -14.49 13.64
CA ASP A 245 -6.87 -13.15 14.19
C ASP A 245 -8.06 -12.25 13.84
N THR A 246 -8.44 -11.41 14.78
CA THR A 246 -9.36 -10.28 14.58
C THR A 246 -8.61 -8.99 14.83
N LEU A 247 -8.67 -8.08 13.86
CA LEU A 247 -8.06 -6.76 13.95
C LEU A 247 -9.14 -5.70 14.09
N GLU A 248 -8.87 -4.71 14.93
CA GLU A 248 -9.73 -3.55 15.12
C GLU A 248 -8.86 -2.29 15.15
N MET A 249 -9.34 -1.24 14.49
CA MET A 249 -8.68 0.06 14.48
C MET A 249 -9.71 1.16 14.73
N GLU A 250 -9.32 2.15 15.51
CA GLU A 250 -10.03 3.42 15.63
C GLU A 250 -9.05 4.57 15.38
N ILE A 251 -9.44 5.51 14.54
CA ILE A 251 -8.72 6.75 14.28
C ILE A 251 -9.61 7.92 14.68
N GLU A 252 -9.11 8.73 15.61
CA GLU A 252 -9.80 9.89 16.17
C GLU A 252 -10.28 10.84 15.07
N GLY A 253 -11.55 11.25 15.14
CA GLY A 253 -12.16 12.16 14.17
C GLY A 253 -12.52 11.52 12.82
N ILE A 254 -11.94 10.37 12.48
CA ILE A 254 -12.19 9.68 11.20
C ILE A 254 -13.21 8.55 11.40
N GLY A 255 -12.89 7.52 12.18
CA GLY A 255 -13.79 6.39 12.35
C GLY A 255 -13.09 5.12 12.82
N LYS A 256 -13.71 3.98 12.56
CA LYS A 256 -13.18 2.66 12.92
C LYS A 256 -13.27 1.67 11.77
N THR A 257 -12.46 0.62 11.85
CA THR A 257 -12.55 -0.54 10.96
C THR A 257 -12.25 -1.84 11.71
N THR A 258 -12.76 -2.95 11.20
CA THR A 258 -12.41 -4.29 11.67
C THR A 258 -12.24 -5.25 10.50
N CYS A 259 -11.36 -6.23 10.67
CA CYS A 259 -11.26 -7.37 9.76
C CYS A 259 -10.89 -8.65 10.54
N GLN A 260 -11.23 -9.80 9.97
CA GLN A 260 -10.99 -11.10 10.58
C GLN A 260 -10.30 -12.02 9.57
N PHE A 261 -9.38 -12.84 10.04
CA PHE A 261 -8.67 -13.85 9.26
C PHE A 261 -9.18 -15.24 9.61
N ASN A 262 -9.46 -16.08 8.61
CA ASN A 262 -9.92 -17.45 8.80
C ASN A 262 -8.93 -18.47 8.22
#